data_AF-A0A0N0CV64-F1
#
_entry.id   AF-A0A0N0CV64-F1
#
_cell.length_a   1.000
_cell.length_b   1.000
_cell.length_c   1.000
_cell.angle_alpha   90.00
_cell.angle_beta   90.00
_cell.angle_gamma   90.00
#
_symmetry.space_group_name_H-M   'P 1'
#
loop_
_entity.id
_entity.type
_entity.pdbx_description
1 polymer ?
#
loop_
_entity_poly.entity_id
_entity_poly.type
_entity_poly.pdbx_seq_one_letter_code
_entity_poly.pdbx_strand_id
1 'polypeptide(L)'
;MKDAWVLRLKDEFNDLDVPQYYTGNDDDEGLTDDLSQANIVYNKENAENWMRNWEKAIFEKFGEDAICNAGYTHMMNHFDWVEVTEESTNVKN
;
A
#
# COMPACT_ATOMS: atom_id res chain seq x y z
N MET A 1 16.86 -5.30 -14.31
CA MET A 1 15.58 -5.40 -13.58
C MET A 1 15.52 -4.22 -12.64
N LYS A 2 14.45 -3.44 -12.68
CA LYS A 2 14.19 -2.47 -11.61
C LYS A 2 13.32 -3.20 -10.60
N ASP A 3 13.80 -3.26 -9.38
CA ASP A 3 13.01 -3.77 -8.26
C ASP A 3 11.94 -2.72 -7.97
N ALA A 4 10.70 -3.18 -7.87
CA ALA A 4 9.56 -2.38 -7.48
C ALA A 4 8.96 -2.96 -6.20
N TRP A 5 8.08 -2.23 -5.56
CA TRP A 5 7.42 -2.64 -4.32
C TRP A 5 5.92 -2.48 -4.42
N VAL A 6 5.21 -3.36 -3.73
CA VAL A 6 3.77 -3.25 -3.48
C VAL A 6 3.51 -3.37 -1.98
N LEU A 7 2.34 -2.91 -1.56
CA LEU A 7 1.85 -3.11 -0.21
C LEU A 7 0.90 -4.31 -0.21
N ARG A 8 1.30 -5.41 0.40
CA ARG A 8 0.47 -6.60 0.57
C ARG A 8 -0.20 -6.56 1.94
N LEU A 9 -1.50 -6.79 2.01
CA LEU A 9 -2.22 -6.92 3.27
C LEU A 9 -1.61 -8.05 4.10
N LYS A 10 -1.42 -7.83 5.40
CA LYS A 10 -0.93 -8.88 6.30
C LYS A 10 -1.99 -9.94 6.51
N ASP A 11 -1.53 -11.18 6.70
CA ASP A 11 -2.40 -12.36 6.82
C ASP A 11 -3.42 -12.22 7.97
N GLU A 12 -3.06 -11.54 9.06
CA GLU A 12 -3.96 -11.28 10.21
C GLU A 12 -5.15 -10.36 9.89
N PHE A 13 -5.11 -9.63 8.78
CA PHE A 13 -6.20 -8.77 8.29
C PHE A 13 -6.82 -9.30 6.99
N ASN A 14 -6.30 -10.41 6.44
CA ASN A 14 -6.75 -10.96 5.19
C ASN A 14 -7.73 -12.13 5.43
N ASP A 15 -9.00 -11.90 5.13
CA ASP A 15 -10.05 -12.93 5.26
C ASP A 15 -10.08 -13.91 4.07
N LEU A 16 -9.22 -13.72 3.06
CA LEU A 16 -9.14 -14.54 1.85
C LEU A 16 -7.89 -15.42 1.84
N ASP A 17 -8.00 -16.61 1.25
CA ASP A 17 -6.87 -17.53 1.05
C ASP A 17 -5.89 -17.09 -0.05
N VAL A 18 -6.09 -15.91 -0.64
CA VAL A 18 -5.22 -15.34 -1.69
C VAL A 18 -4.61 -14.03 -1.21
N PRO A 19 -3.37 -13.69 -1.61
CA PRO A 19 -2.77 -12.40 -1.27
C PRO A 19 -3.64 -11.24 -1.75
N GLN A 20 -3.76 -10.21 -0.91
CA GLN A 20 -4.42 -8.95 -1.26
C GLN A 20 -3.39 -7.83 -1.30
N TYR A 21 -3.47 -6.95 -2.30
CA TYR A 21 -2.53 -5.86 -2.54
C TYR A 21 -3.25 -4.53 -2.56
N TYR A 22 -2.65 -3.51 -1.95
CA TYR A 22 -3.20 -2.15 -1.94
C TYR A 22 -3.22 -1.56 -3.35
N THR A 23 -4.38 -1.09 -3.81
CA THR A 23 -4.55 -0.49 -5.15
C THR A 23 -4.25 1.01 -5.17
N GLY A 24 -4.40 1.70 -4.03
CA GLY A 24 -4.23 3.15 -3.94
C GLY A 24 -5.30 3.98 -4.65
N ASN A 25 -6.36 3.34 -5.16
CA ASN A 25 -7.53 4.01 -5.72
C ASN A 25 -8.63 4.11 -4.66
N ASP A 26 -9.27 5.27 -4.60
CA ASP A 26 -10.37 5.56 -3.65
C ASP A 26 -11.75 5.04 -4.15
N ASP A 27 -11.82 4.51 -5.38
CA ASP A 27 -13.08 4.21 -6.09
C ASP A 27 -13.60 2.77 -5.92
N ASP A 28 -12.73 1.80 -5.64
CA ASP A 28 -13.08 0.41 -5.32
C ASP A 28 -12.34 0.02 -4.03
N GLU A 29 -12.90 -0.93 -3.25
CA GLU A 29 -12.27 -1.53 -2.06
C GLU A 29 -10.76 -1.55 -2.27
N GLY A 30 -9.98 -0.83 -1.44
CA GLY A 30 -8.59 -0.44 -1.73
C GLY A 30 -7.57 -1.58 -1.80
N LEU A 31 -8.00 -2.79 -2.15
CA LEU A 31 -7.33 -4.07 -2.21
C LEU A 31 -7.67 -4.80 -3.52
N THR A 32 -6.74 -5.60 -4.02
CA THR A 32 -6.92 -6.48 -5.19
C THR A 32 -6.13 -7.77 -5.02
N ASP A 33 -6.63 -8.88 -5.55
CA ASP A 33 -5.83 -10.12 -5.71
C ASP A 33 -4.94 -10.10 -6.96
N ASP A 34 -5.19 -9.18 -7.89
CA ASP A 34 -4.43 -9.01 -9.12
C ASP A 34 -3.25 -8.05 -8.91
N LEU A 35 -2.05 -8.63 -8.82
CA LEU A 35 -0.81 -7.86 -8.66
C LEU A 35 -0.61 -6.79 -9.76
N SER A 36 -1.15 -6.97 -10.97
CA SER A 36 -1.05 -5.98 -12.04
C SER A 36 -1.92 -4.73 -11.80
N GLN A 37 -2.89 -4.82 -10.90
CA GLN A 37 -3.77 -3.73 -10.48
C GLN A 37 -3.32 -3.10 -9.15
N ALA A 38 -2.27 -3.64 -8.51
CA ALA A 38 -1.71 -3.08 -7.29
C ALA A 38 -1.01 -1.74 -7.54
N ASN A 39 -0.91 -0.92 -6.50
CA ASN A 39 -0.11 0.30 -6.54
C ASN A 39 1.39 -0.05 -6.60
N ILE A 40 1.98 0.08 -7.78
CA ILE A 40 3.41 -0.20 -8.00
C ILE A 40 4.26 0.99 -7.58
N VAL A 41 5.13 0.76 -6.59
CA VAL A 41 6.04 1.76 -6.03
C VAL A 41 7.46 1.50 -6.52
N TYR A 42 8.03 2.42 -7.30
CA TYR A 42 9.40 2.30 -7.80
C TYR A 42 10.47 2.91 -6.87
N ASN A 43 10.04 3.68 -5.87
CA ASN A 43 10.92 4.24 -4.86
C ASN A 43 10.22 4.18 -3.51
N LYS A 44 10.51 3.10 -2.78
CA LYS A 44 9.93 2.84 -1.45
C LYS A 44 10.18 3.98 -0.47
N GLU A 45 11.40 4.53 -0.42
CA GLU A 45 11.75 5.59 0.52
C GLU A 45 10.93 6.87 0.29
N ASN A 46 10.74 7.27 -0.98
CA ASN A 46 9.90 8.41 -1.31
C ASN A 46 8.43 8.17 -0.95
N ALA A 47 7.91 6.95 -1.15
CA ALA A 47 6.55 6.61 -0.77
C ALA A 47 6.36 6.67 0.76
N GLU A 48 7.29 6.11 1.54
CA GLU A 48 7.24 6.18 3.01
C GLU A 48 7.33 7.63 3.51
N ASN A 49 8.21 8.45 2.92
CA ASN A 49 8.33 9.86 3.27
C ASN A 49 7.04 10.63 2.96
N TRP A 50 6.39 10.33 1.84
CA TRP A 50 5.09 10.91 1.51
C TRP A 50 4.02 10.50 2.55
N MET A 51 3.92 9.22 2.90
CA MET A 51 2.96 8.73 3.91
C MET A 51 3.15 9.38 5.28
N ARG A 52 4.41 9.57 5.72
CA ARG A 52 4.73 10.23 7.00
C ARG A 52 4.35 11.70 6.98
N ASN A 53 4.64 12.40 5.88
CA ASN A 53 4.29 13.81 5.73
C ASN A 53 2.77 14.00 5.66
N TRP A 54 2.07 13.11 4.99
CA TRP A 54 0.61 13.09 4.93
C TRP A 54 0.00 12.87 6.31
N GLU A 55 0.45 11.84 7.02
CA GLU A 55 0.02 11.53 8.39
C GLU A 55 0.20 12.71 9.32
N LYS A 56 1.39 13.33 9.30
CA LYS A 56 1.70 14.53 10.08
C LYS A 56 0.73 15.68 9.74
N ALA A 57 0.48 15.94 8.46
CA ALA A 57 -0.43 17.02 8.05
C ALA A 57 -1.89 16.76 8.49
N ILE A 58 -2.34 15.50 8.50
CA ILE A 58 -3.66 15.11 9.00
C ILE A 58 -3.75 15.34 10.51
N PHE A 59 -2.76 14.91 11.29
CA PHE A 59 -2.76 15.12 12.74
C PHE A 59 -2.65 16.60 13.12
N GLU A 60 -1.84 17.39 12.41
CA GLU A 60 -1.76 18.84 12.62
C GLU A 60 -3.10 19.54 12.35
N LYS A 61 -3.89 19.05 11.38
CA LYS A 61 -5.15 19.68 10.98
C LYS A 61 -6.35 19.23 11.82
N PHE A 62 -6.39 17.97 12.21
CA PHE A 62 -7.58 17.33 12.78
C PHE A 62 -7.38 16.81 14.21
N GLY A 63 -6.15 16.86 14.74
CA GLY A 63 -5.79 16.37 16.07
C GLY A 63 -5.12 14.98 16.02
N GLU A 64 -4.47 14.62 17.12
CA GLU A 64 -3.71 13.36 17.26
C GLU A 64 -4.60 12.10 17.16
N ASP A 65 -5.89 12.23 17.44
CA ASP A 65 -6.87 11.13 17.36
C ASP A 65 -7.47 10.94 15.96
N ALA A 66 -7.03 11.70 14.95
CA ALA A 66 -7.57 11.60 13.60
C ALA A 66 -7.21 10.25 12.95
N ILE A 67 -8.15 9.67 12.20
CA ILE A 67 -7.90 8.45 11.42
C ILE A 67 -7.21 8.83 10.11
N CYS A 68 -6.03 8.26 9.86
CA CYS A 68 -5.25 8.51 8.65
C CYS A 68 -4.98 7.19 7.90
N ASN A 69 -5.90 6.76 7.03
CA ASN A 69 -5.80 5.48 6.33
C ASN A 69 -4.57 5.41 5.42
N ALA A 70 -4.22 6.50 4.72
CA ALA A 70 -3.02 6.57 3.88
C ALA A 70 -1.74 6.98 4.67
N GLY A 71 -1.84 7.09 5.99
CA GLY A 71 -0.73 7.47 6.86
C GLY A 71 0.25 6.33 7.07
N TYR A 72 1.52 6.66 7.33
CA TYR A 72 2.57 5.66 7.47
C TYR A 72 2.25 4.62 8.55
N THR A 73 1.76 5.08 9.71
CA THR A 73 1.47 4.20 10.84
C THR A 73 0.33 3.25 10.49
N HIS A 74 -0.76 3.76 9.93
CA HIS A 74 -1.88 2.91 9.52
C HIS A 74 -1.47 1.89 8.46
N MET A 75 -0.76 2.34 7.41
CA MET A 75 -0.32 1.45 6.33
C MET A 75 0.64 0.37 6.85
N MET A 76 1.64 0.70 7.65
CA MET A 76 2.60 -0.29 8.16
C MET A 76 2.02 -1.22 9.25
N ASN A 77 0.94 -0.81 9.90
CA ASN A 77 0.21 -1.70 10.80
C ASN A 77 -0.52 -2.80 10.02
N HIS A 78 -1.09 -2.50 8.85
CA HIS A 78 -1.94 -3.44 8.11
C HIS A 78 -1.26 -4.11 6.90
N PHE A 79 -0.18 -3.53 6.38
CA PHE A 79 0.48 -3.97 5.15
C PHE A 79 1.97 -4.23 5.33
N ASP A 80 2.48 -5.14 4.51
CA ASP A 80 3.90 -5.41 4.32
C ASP A 80 4.37 -4.90 2.96
N TRP A 81 5.59 -4.33 2.92
CA TRP A 81 6.28 -4.08 1.67
C TRP A 81 6.79 -5.38 1.06
N VAL A 82 6.32 -5.70 -0.14
CA VAL A 82 6.76 -6.86 -0.91
C VAL A 82 7.48 -6.40 -2.16
N GLU A 83 8.70 -6.89 -2.36
CA GLU A 83 9.50 -6.63 -3.56
C GLU A 83 8.97 -7.46 -4.74
N VAL A 84 8.82 -6.82 -5.90
CA VAL A 84 8.30 -7.41 -7.13
C VAL A 84 9.15 -6.99 -8.32
N THR A 85 9.18 -7.80 -9.38
CA THR A 85 9.84 -7.46 -10.65
C THR A 85 8.81 -6.95 -11.66
N GLU A 86 9.24 -6.15 -12.65
CA GLU A 86 8.39 -5.70 -13.76
C GLU A 86 7.77 -6.85 -14.59
N GLU A 87 8.35 -8.05 -14.54
CA GLU A 87 7.78 -9.25 -15.19
C GLU A 87 6.62 -9.81 -14.36
N SER A 88 6.71 -9.77 -13.03
CA SER A 88 5.65 -10.23 -12.12
C SER A 88 4.37 -9.38 -12.22
N THR A 89 4.47 -8.13 -12.67
CA THR A 89 3.33 -7.21 -12.80
C THR A 89 2.70 -7.20 -14.19
N ASN A 90 3.30 -7.90 -15.17
CA ASN A 90 2.86 -7.93 -16.59
C ASN A 90 2.17 -9.25 -16.99
N VAL A 91 1.52 -9.94 -16.06
CA VAL A 91 0.78 -11.18 -16.38
C VAL A 91 -0.50 -10.83 -17.16
N LYS A 92 -0.33 -10.53 -18.46
CA LYS A 92 -1.40 -10.58 -19.44
C LYS A 92 -1.72 -12.05 -19.70
N ASN A 93 -2.91 -12.48 -19.26
CA ASN A 93 -3.54 -13.67 -19.81
C ASN A 93 -3.84 -13.51 -21.30
#